data_AF-A0A959V080-F1
#
_entry.id   AF-A0A959V080-F1
#
_cell.length_a   1.000
_cell.length_b   1.000
_cell.length_c   1.000
_cell.angle_alpha   90.00
_cell.angle_beta   90.00
_cell.angle_gamma   90.00
#
_symmetry.space_group_name_H-M   'P 1'
#
loop_
_entity.id
_entity.type
_entity.pdbx_description
1 polymer ?
#
loop_
_entity_poly.entity_id
_entity_poly.type
_entity_poly.pdbx_seq_one_letter_code
_entity_poly.pdbx_strand_id
1 'polypeptide(L)' 'MEDVQEGVLRKMLAGLEPDGAGEGIVHYALRRGASTTEMAPFIGEPFTLRFTGERSCIVCGRSVKKLFGQGF' A
#
# COMPACT_ATOMS: atom_id res chain seq x y z
N MET A 1 2.05 -3.29 21.39
CA MET A 1 0.70 -3.51 20.87
C MET A 1 0.83 -3.39 19.36
N GLU A 2 1.02 -4.52 18.68
CA GLU A 2 1.24 -4.54 17.23
C GLU A 2 -0.08 -4.19 16.52
N ASP A 3 -0.09 -3.11 15.76
CA ASP A 3 -1.26 -2.66 15.02
C ASP A 3 -1.45 -3.57 13.79
N VAL A 4 -2.19 -4.66 13.95
CA VAL A 4 -2.52 -5.57 12.86
C VAL A 4 -3.59 -4.91 12.00
N GLN A 5 -3.15 -4.33 10.87
CA GLN A 5 -4.03 -3.63 9.93
C GLN A 5 -4.40 -4.54 8.76
N GLU A 6 -5.68 -4.80 8.61
CA GLU A 6 -6.25 -5.67 7.57
C GLU A 6 -6.97 -4.87 6.49
N GLY A 7 -6.98 -5.39 5.26
CA GLY A 7 -7.76 -4.82 4.17
C GLY A 7 -7.20 -5.15 2.79
N VAL A 8 -7.99 -4.87 1.76
CA VAL A 8 -7.58 -5.05 0.36
C VAL A 8 -6.39 -4.16 0.06
N LEU A 9 -5.25 -4.76 -0.25
CA LEU A 9 -4.05 -4.04 -0.66
C LEU A 9 -4.31 -3.34 -2.00
N ARG A 10 -3.98 -2.05 -2.07
CA ARG A 10 -4.01 -1.27 -3.31
C ARG A 10 -2.62 -0.75 -3.63
N LYS A 11 -2.44 -0.27 -4.85
CA LYS A 11 -1.19 0.35 -5.30
C LYS A 11 -0.79 1.46 -4.32
N MET A 12 0.47 1.40 -3.89
CA MET A 12 1.09 2.41 -3.06
C MET A 12 1.04 3.76 -3.76
N LEU A 13 0.74 4.81 -2.99
CA LEU A 13 0.85 6.18 -3.49
C LEU A 13 2.30 6.61 -3.39
N ALA A 14 2.80 7.26 -4.43
CA ALA A 14 4.09 7.92 -4.44
C ALA A 14 3.89 9.37 -4.86
N GLY A 15 4.39 10.30 -4.06
CA GLY A 15 4.38 11.74 -4.34
C GLY A 15 5.76 12.32 -4.15
N LEU A 16 6.07 13.37 -4.92
CA LEU A 16 7.27 14.19 -4.72
C LEU A 16 6.80 15.60 -4.37
N GLU A 17 7.15 16.06 -3.19
CA GLU A 17 6.91 17.42 -2.75
C GLU A 17 8.19 18.25 -3.00
N PRO A 18 8.14 19.29 -3.84
CA PRO A 18 9.31 20.13 -4.11
C PRO A 18 9.62 21.01 -2.89
N ASP A 19 10.90 21.04 -2.45
CA ASP A 19 11.32 21.83 -1.28
C ASP A 19 11.82 23.24 -1.63
N GLY A 20 11.79 23.62 -2.91
CA GLY A 20 12.23 24.93 -3.39
C GLY A 20 13.75 25.11 -3.48
N ALA A 21 14.55 24.16 -2.98
CA ALA A 21 16.02 24.16 -3.03
C ALA A 21 16.59 23.26 -4.16
N GLY A 22 15.71 22.60 -4.93
CA GLY A 22 16.09 21.71 -6.04
C GLY A 22 16.16 20.23 -5.64
N GLU A 23 16.00 19.94 -4.36
CA GLU A 23 15.73 18.60 -3.85
C GLU A 23 14.21 18.49 -3.58
N GLY A 24 13.72 17.28 -3.32
CA GLY A 24 12.29 17.10 -3.07
C GLY A 24 12.06 15.93 -2.14
N ILE A 25 11.05 16.05 -1.30
CA ILE A 25 10.71 15.03 -0.31
C ILE A 25 9.78 14.02 -0.97
N VAL A 26 10.20 12.75 -0.97
CA VAL A 26 9.38 11.66 -1.48
C VAL A 26 8.48 11.13 -0.37
N HIS A 27 7.19 11.06 -0.65
CA HIS A 27 6.17 10.54 0.25
C HIS A 27 5.60 9.23 -0.30
N TYR A 28 5.51 8.21 0.55
CA TYR A 28 5.01 6.88 0.19
C TYR A 28 3.90 6.44 1.11
N ALA A 29 2.68 6.28 0.59
CA ALA A 29 1.56 5.84 1.42
C ALA A 29 1.02 4.48 1.00
N LEU A 30 1.02 3.51 1.92
CA LEU A 30 0.46 2.19 1.69
C LEU A 30 -1.05 2.20 1.95
N ARG A 31 -1.82 1.83 0.92
CA ARG A 31 -3.28 1.79 0.98
C ARG A 31 -3.78 0.37 1.23
N ARG A 32 -4.58 0.20 2.28
CA ARG A 32 -5.22 -1.08 2.65
C ARG A 32 -6.68 -0.84 3.00
N GLY A 33 -7.60 -1.29 2.15
CA GLY A 33 -9.04 -1.04 2.34
C GLY A 33 -9.34 0.46 2.43
N ALA A 34 -9.92 0.88 3.56
CA ALA A 34 -10.20 2.29 3.87
C ALA A 34 -9.03 3.00 4.59
N SER A 35 -8.01 2.25 5.04
CA SER A 35 -6.86 2.79 5.75
C SER A 35 -5.73 3.16 4.79
N THR A 36 -5.00 4.22 5.15
CA THR A 36 -3.79 4.66 4.47
C THR A 36 -2.72 4.87 5.54
N THR A 37 -1.58 4.20 5.39
CA THR A 37 -0.44 4.32 6.32
C THR A 37 0.69 5.05 5.63
N GLU A 38 1.25 6.04 6.31
CA GLU A 38 2.45 6.69 5.83
C GLU A 38 3.68 5.80 6.07
N MET A 39 4.52 5.63 5.04
CA MET A 39 5.61 4.65 5.04
C MET A 39 6.97 5.24 5.40
N ALA A 40 7.20 6.55 5.29
CA ALA A 40 8.48 7.17 5.63
C ALA A 40 8.99 6.81 7.04
N PRO A 41 8.14 6.75 8.10
CA PRO A 41 8.60 6.35 9.43
C PRO A 41 9.13 4.92 9.54
N PHE A 42 8.85 4.06 8.55
CA PHE A 42 9.21 2.64 8.53
C PHE A 42 10.33 2.33 7.53
N ILE A 43 10.96 3.34 6.92
CA ILE A 43 12.07 3.11 6.00
C ILE A 43 13.24 2.47 6.75
N GLY A 44 13.71 1.32 6.26
CA GLY A 44 14.78 0.53 6.88
C GLY A 44 14.28 -0.51 7.88
N GLU A 45 12.99 -0.49 8.24
CA GLU A 45 12.38 -1.45 9.14
C GLU A 45 11.75 -2.63 8.39
N PRO A 46 11.77 -3.86 8.97
CA PRO A 46 11.07 -4.99 8.41
C PRO A 46 9.56 -4.85 8.63
N PHE A 47 8.76 -5.25 7.65
CA PHE A 47 7.31 -5.42 7.82
C PHE A 47 6.83 -6.72 7.17
N THR A 48 5.70 -7.24 7.65
CA THR A 48 5.12 -8.49 7.18
C THR A 48 3.78 -8.23 6.51
N LEU A 49 3.58 -8.81 5.32
CA LEU A 49 2.27 -8.92 4.70
C LEU A 49 1.75 -10.33 4.90
N ARG A 50 0.57 -10.46 5.50
CA ARG A 50 -0.12 -11.74 5.67
C ARG A 50 -1.34 -11.78 4.77
N PHE A 51 -1.43 -12.82 3.94
CA PHE A 51 -2.63 -13.08 3.18
C PHE A 51 -3.73 -13.61 4.13
N THR A 52 -4.87 -12.93 4.18
CA THR A 52 -5.99 -13.26 5.08
C THR A 52 -6.94 -14.33 4.52
N GLY A 53 -6.74 -14.78 3.28
CA GLY A 53 -7.61 -15.75 2.61
C GLY A 53 -8.55 -15.14 1.57
N GLU A 54 -8.77 -13.83 1.59
CA GLU A 54 -9.67 -13.15 0.67
C GLU A 54 -8.96 -12.69 -0.62
N ARG A 55 -9.54 -13.03 -1.78
CA ARG A 55 -9.05 -12.62 -3.10
C ARG A 55 -9.97 -11.53 -3.67
N SER A 56 -9.38 -10.41 -4.06
CA SER A 56 -10.11 -9.29 -4.66
C SER A 56 -9.49 -8.85 -5.98
N CYS A 57 -10.31 -8.30 -6.88
CA CYS A 57 -9.85 -7.73 -8.14
C CYS A 57 -9.05 -6.45 -7.89
N ILE A 58 -7.86 -6.33 -8.48
CA ILE A 58 -7.00 -5.14 -8.34
C ILE A 58 -7.63 -3.84 -8.86
N VAL A 59 -8.56 -3.94 -9.82
CA VAL A 59 -9.22 -2.79 -10.46
C VAL A 59 -10.43 -2.32 -9.65
N CYS A 60 -11.33 -3.23 -9.27
CA CYS A 60 -12.61 -2.88 -8.67
C CYS A 60 -12.74 -3.24 -7.18
N GLY A 61 -11.79 -3.98 -6.60
CA GLY A 61 -11.78 -4.39 -5.20
C GLY A 61 -12.82 -5.45 -4.82
N ARG A 62 -13.64 -5.93 -5.76
CA ARG A 62 -14.67 -6.96 -5.49
C ARG A 62 -14.03 -8.33 -5.29
N SER A 63 -14.66 -9.16 -4.46
CA SER A 63 -14.28 -10.56 -4.27
C SER A 63 -14.31 -11.33 -5.59
N VAL A 64 -13.28 -12.15 -5.84
CA VAL A 64 -13.15 -12.95 -7.06
C VAL A 64 -12.67 -14.37 -6.76
N LYS A 65 -13.13 -15.32 -7.57
CA LYS A 65 -12.71 -16.73 -7.47
C LYS A 65 -11.39 -17.02 -8.22
N LYS A 66 -11.12 -16.26 -9.28
CA LYS A 66 -9.90 -16.35 -10.10
C LYS A 66 -9.24 -14.98 -10.20
N LEU A 67 -7.92 -14.95 -10.02
CA LEU A 67 -7.10 -13.77 -10.24
C LEU A 67 -6.46 -13.94 -11.61
N PHE A 68 -6.64 -12.94 -12.48
CA PHE A 68 -5.92 -12.87 -13.75
C PHE A 68 -4.65 -12.06 -13.50
N GLY A 69 -3.51 -12.73 -13.59
CA GLY A 69 -2.20 -12.19 -13.27
C GLY A 69 -1.68 -11.26 -14.37
N GLN A 70 -2.28 -10.11 -14.51
CA GLN A 70 -1.62 -8.99 -15.16
C GLN A 70 -0.80 -8.27 -14.08
N GLY A 71 0.51 -8.52 -14.08
CA GLY A 71 1.43 -8.15 -12.99
C GLY A 71 1.81 -6.67 -12.94
N PHE A 72 0.85 -5.76 -12.83
CA PHE A 72 1.07 -4.31 -12.74
C PHE A 72 0.34 -3.64 -11.57
#